data_AF-A0A674J373-F1
#
_entry.id   AF-A0A674J373-F1
#
_cell.length_a   1.000
_cell.length_b   1.000
_cell.length_c   1.000
_cell.angle_alpha   90.00
_cell.angle_beta   90.00
_cell.angle_gamma   90.00
#
_symmetry.space_group_name_H-M   'P 1'
#
loop_
_entity.id
_entity.type
_entity.pdbx_description
1 polymer ?
#
loop_
_entity_poly.entity_id
_entity_poly.type
_entity_poly.pdbx_seq_one_letter_code
_entity_poly.pdbx_strand_id
1 'polypeptide(L)'
;MQCNPVMIDAIKVSAAHRARYFWGNLPGMNRPLVASRTDRVELQDCLEYSRIAKLRKVQTITTKSNSLRQGKSMQLPVLMNGKEDNLWCTELERIFGFPLHYTDVSNMGRGARQKLLGRSWSVPVIRHLFAPLKDYFACE
;
A
#
# COMPACT_ATOMS: atom_id res chain seq x y z
N MET A 1 -1.32 20.62 -17.14
CA MET A 1 -0.97 19.47 -18.00
C MET A 1 -2.02 19.38 -19.11
N GLN A 2 -1.64 19.09 -20.35
CA GLN A 2 -2.56 18.98 -21.51
C GLN A 2 -2.88 17.51 -21.82
N CYS A 3 -3.24 16.71 -20.80
CA CYS A 3 -3.62 15.31 -20.98
C CYS A 3 -4.67 14.88 -19.95
N ASN A 4 -5.41 13.81 -20.27
CA ASN A 4 -6.35 13.18 -19.34
C ASN A 4 -5.62 12.20 -18.41
N PRO A 5 -6.07 12.03 -17.16
CA PRO A 5 -5.44 11.10 -16.23
C PRO A 5 -5.81 9.64 -16.53
N VAL A 6 -4.94 8.75 -16.07
CA VAL A 6 -5.26 7.33 -15.88
C VAL A 6 -5.58 7.07 -14.42
N MET A 7 -6.72 6.44 -14.13
CA MET A 7 -7.06 6.00 -12.77
C MET A 7 -6.50 4.61 -12.52
N ILE A 8 -5.67 4.48 -11.48
CA ILE A 8 -5.15 3.19 -11.03
C ILE A 8 -5.47 3.02 -9.55
N ASP A 9 -6.11 1.91 -9.21
CA ASP A 9 -6.32 1.49 -7.82
C ASP A 9 -5.33 0.39 -7.45
N ALA A 10 -4.57 0.64 -6.37
CA ALA A 10 -3.61 -0.30 -5.82
C ALA A 10 -4.25 -1.61 -5.35
N ILE A 11 -5.57 -1.68 -5.13
CA ILE A 11 -6.26 -2.87 -4.64
C ILE A 11 -5.95 -4.14 -5.47
N LYS A 12 -5.63 -4.00 -6.76
CA LYS A 12 -5.28 -5.12 -7.64
C LYS A 12 -3.89 -5.72 -7.35
N VAL A 13 -3.00 -4.97 -6.70
CA VAL A 13 -1.58 -5.32 -6.48
C VAL A 13 -1.11 -5.09 -5.03
N SER A 14 -2.02 -4.75 -4.13
CA SER A 14 -1.78 -4.47 -2.72
C SER A 14 -2.99 -4.88 -1.89
N ALA A 15 -2.79 -5.09 -0.60
CA ALA A 15 -3.84 -5.37 0.37
C ALA A 15 -4.75 -4.18 0.73
N ALA A 16 -4.61 -3.01 0.08
CA ALA A 16 -5.39 -1.80 0.39
C ALA A 16 -6.02 -1.12 -0.83
N HIS A 17 -7.19 -0.53 -0.64
CA HIS A 17 -7.78 0.43 -1.59
C HIS A 17 -6.95 1.71 -1.66
N ARG A 18 -6.52 2.11 -2.86
CA ARG A 18 -5.82 3.38 -3.11
C ARG A 18 -5.97 3.81 -4.56
N ALA A 19 -7.19 4.15 -4.98
CA ALA A 19 -7.46 4.77 -6.28
C ALA A 19 -6.80 6.16 -6.39
N ARG A 20 -5.98 6.37 -7.41
CA ARG A 20 -5.30 7.65 -7.70
C ARG A 20 -5.30 7.92 -9.20
N TYR A 21 -5.34 9.20 -9.55
CA TYR A 21 -5.16 9.67 -10.92
C TYR A 21 -3.69 9.95 -11.19
N PHE A 22 -3.21 9.47 -12.34
CA PHE A 22 -1.85 9.68 -12.82
C PHE A 22 -1.92 10.37 -14.17
N TRP A 23 -1.38 11.59 -14.24
CA TRP A 23 -1.13 12.29 -15.50
C TRP A 23 0.31 12.05 -15.91
N GLY A 24 0.55 11.88 -17.21
CA GLY A 24 1.89 11.70 -17.74
C GLY A 24 1.90 11.22 -19.17
N ASN A 25 3.09 10.88 -19.64
CA ASN A 25 3.39 10.41 -20.99
C ASN A 25 4.23 9.13 -20.96
N LEU A 26 4.24 8.40 -19.84
CA LEU A 26 5.00 7.15 -19.75
C LEU A 26 4.43 6.11 -20.73
N PRO A 27 5.28 5.25 -21.33
CA PRO A 27 4.81 4.21 -22.23
C PRO A 27 3.79 3.29 -21.56
N GLY A 28 2.67 3.05 -22.23
CA GLY A 28 1.67 2.07 -21.78
C GLY A 28 1.05 2.34 -20.41
N MET A 29 0.85 3.59 -19.99
CA MET A 29 0.16 3.92 -18.71
C MET A 29 -1.25 3.31 -18.61
N ASN A 30 -1.94 3.13 -19.74
CA ASN A 30 -3.29 2.55 -19.81
C ASN A 30 -3.32 1.02 -19.82
N ARG A 31 -2.16 0.35 -19.76
CA ARG A 31 -2.13 -1.11 -19.81
C ARG A 31 -2.73 -1.74 -18.55
N PRO A 32 -3.27 -2.97 -18.62
CA PRO A 32 -3.84 -3.62 -17.45
C PRO A 32 -2.83 -3.76 -16.31
N LEU A 33 -3.26 -3.40 -15.10
CA LEU A 33 -2.50 -3.64 -13.88
C LEU A 33 -2.62 -5.12 -13.49
N VAL A 34 -1.49 -5.83 -13.43
CA VAL A 34 -1.38 -7.26 -13.10
C VAL A 34 -0.50 -7.43 -11.88
N ALA A 35 -0.95 -8.24 -10.92
CA ALA A 35 -0.16 -8.60 -9.75
C ALA A 35 1.01 -9.52 -10.14
N SER A 36 2.17 -9.20 -9.61
CA SER A 36 3.35 -10.05 -9.66
C SER A 36 3.34 -11.06 -8.51
N ARG A 37 4.17 -12.10 -8.61
CA ARG A 37 4.29 -13.14 -7.57
C ARG A 37 4.76 -12.61 -6.21
N THR A 38 5.43 -11.46 -6.20
CA THR A 38 5.98 -10.84 -4.99
C THR A 38 5.01 -9.84 -4.36
N ASP A 39 3.91 -9.50 -5.04
CA ASP A 39 2.94 -8.55 -4.50
C ASP A 39 2.09 -9.22 -3.43
N ARG A 40 2.05 -8.58 -2.24
CA ARG A 40 1.20 -9.00 -1.12
C ARG A 40 -0.20 -8.46 -1.32
N VAL A 41 -1.05 -9.26 -1.94
CA VAL A 41 -2.41 -8.87 -2.30
C VAL A 41 -3.38 -9.09 -1.14
N GLU A 42 -3.17 -10.05 -0.25
CA GLU A 42 -4.06 -10.23 0.89
C GLU A 42 -3.49 -9.57 2.15
N LEU A 43 -4.36 -9.07 3.01
CA LEU A 43 -3.94 -8.45 4.27
C LEU A 43 -3.12 -9.42 5.12
N GLN A 44 -3.48 -10.71 5.11
CA GLN A 44 -2.77 -11.75 5.86
C GLN A 44 -1.31 -11.86 5.45
N ASP A 45 -0.99 -11.65 4.17
CA ASP A 45 0.39 -11.68 3.65
C ASP A 45 1.24 -10.50 4.15
N CYS A 46 0.61 -9.46 4.70
CA CYS A 46 1.26 -8.29 5.24
C CYS A 46 1.46 -8.35 6.77
N LEU A 47 0.82 -9.27 7.48
CA LEU A 47 0.86 -9.30 8.95
C LEU A 47 2.15 -9.93 9.50
N GLU A 48 2.49 -9.61 10.74
CA GLU A 48 3.55 -10.33 11.47
C GLU A 48 3.08 -11.70 11.98
N TYR A 49 4.03 -12.50 12.49
CA TYR A 49 3.75 -13.82 13.04
C TYR A 49 2.68 -13.79 14.14
N SER A 50 1.85 -14.84 14.20
CA SER A 50 0.79 -15.03 15.20
C SER A 50 -0.32 -13.96 15.18
N ARG A 51 -0.54 -13.31 14.03
CA ARG A 51 -1.60 -12.32 13.83
C ARG A 51 -2.50 -12.73 12.67
N ILE A 52 -3.81 -12.56 12.86
CA ILE A 52 -4.84 -13.03 11.92
C ILE A 52 -5.61 -11.83 11.35
N ALA A 53 -5.68 -11.74 10.04
CA ALA A 53 -6.45 -10.74 9.32
C ALA A 53 -7.94 -11.04 9.40
N LYS A 54 -8.76 -10.06 9.80
CA LYS A 54 -10.23 -10.19 9.80
C LYS A 54 -10.88 -9.96 8.42
N LEU A 55 -10.08 -9.52 7.45
CA LEU A 55 -10.52 -9.13 6.10
C LEU A 55 -9.39 -9.33 5.10
N ARG A 56 -9.74 -9.52 3.82
CA ARG A 56 -8.76 -9.70 2.75
C ARG A 56 -8.10 -8.39 2.31
N LYS A 57 -8.84 -7.28 2.31
CA LYS A 57 -8.39 -5.96 1.84
C LYS A 57 -8.85 -4.86 2.79
N VAL A 58 -7.95 -3.96 3.17
CA VAL A 58 -8.29 -2.79 3.99
C VAL A 58 -8.78 -1.62 3.13
N GLN A 59 -9.63 -0.77 3.72
CA GLN A 59 -9.99 0.52 3.14
C GLN A 59 -8.77 1.44 2.98
N THR A 60 -8.96 2.60 2.34
CA THR A 60 -7.87 3.54 2.12
C THR A 60 -7.24 4.03 3.42
N ILE A 61 -5.95 3.72 3.57
CA ILE A 61 -5.12 4.21 4.68
C ILE A 61 -4.73 5.66 4.40
N THR A 62 -4.96 6.51 5.39
CA THR A 62 -4.62 7.93 5.38
C THR A 62 -3.67 8.26 6.54
N THR A 63 -3.34 9.54 6.70
CA THR A 63 -2.53 10.04 7.82
C THR A 63 -3.23 9.98 9.17
N LYS A 64 -4.56 9.82 9.20
CA LYS A 64 -5.35 9.80 10.43
C LYS A 64 -5.50 8.37 10.93
N SER A 65 -5.27 8.16 12.23
CA SER A 65 -5.31 6.82 12.88
C SER A 65 -6.65 6.11 12.69
N ASN A 66 -7.76 6.85 12.64
CA ASN A 66 -9.09 6.30 12.42
C ASN A 66 -9.23 5.59 11.05
N SER A 67 -8.42 5.93 10.05
CA SER A 67 -8.45 5.23 8.74
C SER A 67 -8.00 3.77 8.81
N LEU A 68 -7.33 3.34 9.90
CA LEU A 68 -6.95 1.96 10.13
C LEU A 68 -8.12 1.09 10.64
N ARG A 69 -9.18 1.72 11.15
CA ARG A 69 -10.40 1.03 11.62
C ARG A 69 -11.36 0.83 10.46
N GLN A 70 -11.87 -0.39 10.29
CA GLN A 70 -12.58 -0.81 9.09
C GLN A 70 -14.10 -0.69 9.23
N GLY A 71 -14.74 -0.28 8.14
CA GLY A 71 -16.20 -0.25 8.02
C GLY A 71 -16.90 0.76 8.93
N LYS A 72 -18.23 0.75 8.89
CA LYS A 72 -19.06 1.66 9.69
C LYS A 72 -18.94 1.40 11.20
N SER A 73 -18.65 0.17 11.59
CA SER A 73 -18.46 -0.26 12.98
C SER A 73 -17.09 0.07 13.56
N MET A 74 -16.18 0.69 12.78
CA MET A 74 -14.86 1.14 13.23
C MET A 74 -14.02 0.04 13.91
N GLN A 75 -14.17 -1.19 13.41
CA GLN A 75 -13.51 -2.37 13.95
C GLN A 75 -12.03 -2.40 13.63
N LEU A 76 -11.24 -3.01 14.51
CA LEU A 76 -9.84 -3.22 14.23
C LEU A 76 -9.66 -4.36 13.22
N PRO A 77 -8.67 -4.28 12.30
CA PRO A 77 -8.54 -5.21 11.18
C PRO A 77 -7.83 -6.53 11.53
N VAL A 78 -7.21 -6.64 12.70
CA VAL A 78 -6.37 -7.79 13.08
C VAL A 78 -6.83 -8.38 14.40
N LEU A 79 -6.67 -9.70 14.55
CA LEU A 79 -6.76 -10.44 15.80
C LEU A 79 -5.39 -10.96 16.21
N MET A 80 -5.03 -10.78 17.48
CA MET A 80 -3.83 -11.34 18.09
C MET A 80 -4.18 -11.87 19.47
N ASN A 81 -3.93 -13.16 19.71
CA ASN A 81 -4.26 -13.83 20.98
C ASN A 81 -5.73 -13.64 21.41
N GLY A 82 -6.65 -13.73 20.44
CA GLY A 82 -8.09 -13.56 20.66
C GLY A 82 -8.55 -12.12 20.91
N LYS A 83 -7.65 -11.13 20.87
CA LYS A 83 -7.98 -9.72 21.04
C LYS A 83 -7.83 -8.96 19.74
N GLU A 84 -8.72 -7.99 19.53
CA GLU A 84 -8.64 -7.07 18.41
C GLU A 84 -7.45 -6.13 18.53
N ASP A 85 -6.69 -5.97 17.44
CA ASP A 85 -5.53 -5.10 17.37
C ASP A 85 -5.45 -4.30 16.05
N ASN A 86 -4.79 -3.15 16.12
CA ASN A 86 -4.47 -2.34 14.96
C ASN A 86 -3.32 -2.92 14.14
N LEU A 87 -3.20 -2.44 12.90
CA LEU A 87 -2.00 -2.63 12.09
C LEU A 87 -0.78 -1.97 12.73
N TRP A 88 0.33 -2.70 12.72
CA TRP A 88 1.64 -2.24 13.12
C TRP A 88 2.32 -1.46 11.99
N CYS A 89 3.36 -0.67 12.31
CA CYS A 89 4.03 0.15 11.30
C CYS A 89 4.71 -0.69 10.21
N THR A 90 5.29 -1.83 10.58
CA THR A 90 5.87 -2.78 9.63
C THR A 90 4.82 -3.36 8.70
N GLU A 91 3.64 -3.70 9.22
CA GLU A 91 2.52 -4.19 8.42
C GLU A 91 2.02 -3.10 7.44
N LEU A 92 2.00 -1.84 7.87
CA LEU A 92 1.70 -0.71 6.97
C LEU A 92 2.74 -0.56 5.85
N GLU A 93 4.04 -0.67 6.16
CA GLU A 93 5.09 -0.66 5.13
C GLU A 93 4.85 -1.76 4.10
N ARG A 94 4.56 -2.98 4.56
CA ARG A 94 4.26 -4.13 3.68
C ARG A 94 3.02 -3.91 2.81
N ILE A 95 1.95 -3.34 3.37
CA ILE A 95 0.72 -3.02 2.61
C ILE A 95 1.02 -2.03 1.48
N PHE A 96 1.84 -1.00 1.75
CA PHE A 96 2.23 0.00 0.74
C PHE A 96 3.31 -0.52 -0.22
N GLY A 97 3.91 -1.67 0.05
CA GLY A 97 4.96 -2.30 -0.74
C GLY A 97 6.37 -1.76 -0.47
N PHE A 98 6.56 -1.07 0.66
CA PHE A 98 7.90 -0.65 1.10
C PHE A 98 8.68 -1.83 1.70
N PRO A 99 10.03 -1.76 1.68
CA PRO A 99 10.87 -2.63 2.48
C PRO A 99 10.49 -2.57 3.96
N LEU A 100 10.74 -3.66 4.68
CA LEU A 100 10.53 -3.72 6.12
C LEU A 100 11.45 -2.72 6.82
N HIS A 101 10.94 -1.98 7.79
CA HIS A 101 11.64 -0.92 8.54
C HIS A 101 12.02 0.32 7.70
N TYR A 102 11.45 0.51 6.50
CA TYR A 102 11.76 1.67 5.65
C TYR A 102 11.50 3.03 6.34
N THR A 103 10.52 3.09 7.25
CA THR A 103 10.20 4.32 8.01
C THR A 103 10.69 4.29 9.45
N ASP A 104 11.53 3.32 9.81
CA ASP A 104 12.10 3.19 11.14
C ASP A 104 13.36 4.06 11.31
N VAL A 105 13.15 5.37 11.16
CA VAL A 105 14.23 6.36 11.16
C VAL A 105 13.86 7.53 12.07
N SER A 106 14.88 8.27 12.52
CA SER A 106 14.71 9.54 13.25
C SER A 106 13.81 9.43 14.50
N ASN A 107 13.81 8.29 15.19
CA ASN A 107 12.96 8.01 16.36
C ASN A 107 11.47 8.29 16.11
N MET A 108 10.98 8.08 14.87
CA MET A 108 9.59 8.29 14.53
C MET A 108 8.68 7.27 15.20
N GLY A 109 7.80 7.74 16.08
CA GLY A 109 6.73 6.94 16.64
C GLY A 109 5.64 6.57 15.61
N ARG A 110 4.71 5.70 16.01
CA ARG A 110 3.63 5.17 15.16
C ARG A 110 2.86 6.23 14.37
N GLY A 111 2.50 7.34 15.01
CA GLY A 111 1.74 8.41 14.37
C GLY A 111 2.51 9.13 13.26
N ALA A 112 3.82 9.34 13.45
CA ALA A 112 4.68 9.97 12.44
C ALA A 112 4.89 9.05 11.23
N ARG A 113 5.19 7.77 11.48
CA ARG A 113 5.32 6.74 10.44
C ARG A 113 4.03 6.60 9.63
N GLN A 114 2.87 6.55 10.28
CA GLN A 114 1.57 6.53 9.58
C GLN A 114 1.33 7.80 8.76
N LYS A 115 1.68 9.00 9.26
CA LYS A 115 1.55 10.24 8.49
C LYS A 115 2.36 10.21 7.19
N LEU A 116 3.58 9.67 7.25
CA LEU A 116 4.45 9.51 6.08
C LEU A 116 3.85 8.50 5.09
N LEU A 117 3.58 7.27 5.55
CA LEU A 117 3.05 6.18 4.72
C LEU A 117 1.69 6.53 4.13
N GLY A 118 0.77 7.12 4.91
CA GLY A 118 -0.57 7.48 4.44
C GLY A 118 -0.56 8.44 3.23
N ARG A 119 0.47 9.28 3.09
CA ARG A 119 0.67 10.20 1.96
C ARG A 119 1.45 9.60 0.80
N SER A 120 2.22 8.55 1.04
CA SER A 120 3.10 7.91 0.04
C SER A 120 2.35 7.29 -1.14
N TRP A 121 3.04 6.96 -2.23
CA TRP A 121 2.47 6.13 -3.27
C TRP A 121 2.48 4.65 -2.90
N SER A 122 1.62 3.87 -3.54
CA SER A 122 1.76 2.41 -3.50
C SER A 122 2.95 2.03 -4.39
N VAL A 123 3.97 1.42 -3.80
CA VAL A 123 5.19 0.99 -4.49
C VAL A 123 4.89 0.10 -5.71
N PRO A 124 4.03 -0.94 -5.65
CA PRO A 124 3.75 -1.76 -6.83
C PRO A 124 3.04 -1.00 -7.97
N VAL A 125 2.26 0.05 -7.65
CA VAL A 125 1.66 0.92 -8.69
C VAL A 125 2.73 1.76 -9.39
N ILE A 126 3.67 2.34 -8.64
CA ILE A 126 4.77 3.11 -9.24
C ILE A 126 5.72 2.20 -10.02
N ARG A 127 6.04 1.02 -9.47
CA ARG A 127 6.79 -0.04 -10.17
C ARG A 127 6.12 -0.39 -11.49
N HIS A 128 4.79 -0.54 -11.52
CA HIS A 128 4.05 -0.75 -12.76
C HIS A 128 4.26 0.43 -13.72
N LEU A 129 3.99 1.67 -13.31
CA LEU A 129 4.13 2.83 -14.20
C LEU A 129 5.54 2.99 -14.78
N PHE A 130 6.58 2.72 -13.98
CA PHE A 130 7.97 2.92 -14.37
C PHE A 130 8.61 1.70 -15.05
N ALA A 131 7.98 0.52 -15.01
CA ALA A 131 8.55 -0.69 -15.61
C ALA A 131 9.04 -0.53 -17.06
N PRO A 132 8.33 0.18 -17.98
CA PRO A 132 8.77 0.32 -19.37
C PRO A 132 10.02 1.20 -19.52
N LEU A 133 10.41 1.97 -18.50
CA LEU A 133 11.60 2.82 -18.58
C LEU A 133 12.90 2.01 -18.67
N LYS A 134 12.88 0.72 -18.29
CA LYS A 134 14.03 -0.19 -18.44
C LYS A 134 14.51 -0.34 -19.88
N ASP A 135 13.63 -0.12 -20.86
CA ASP A 135 13.97 -0.23 -22.28
C ASP A 135 14.65 1.04 -22.82
N TYR A 136 14.67 2.12 -22.04
CA TYR A 136 15.16 3.44 -22.45
C TYR A 136 16.41 3.90 -21.69
N PHE A 137 16.74 3.25 -20.58
CA PHE A 137 17.87 3.62 -19.71
C PHE A 137 18.74 2.41 -19.41
N ALA A 138 20.01 2.66 -19.08
CA ALA A 138 20.93 1.62 -18.66
C ALA A 138 20.38 0.87 -17.43
N CYS A 139 20.55 -0.45 -17.43
CA CYS A 139 20.25 -1.31 -16.30
C CYS A 139 21.58 -1.87 -15.77
N GLU A 140 21.72 -1.88 -14.45
CA GLU A 140 22.77 -2.63 -13.75
C GLU A 140 22.36 -4.11 -13.58
#